data_AF-A0A973FTS7-F1
#
_entry.id   AF-A0A973FTS7-F1
#
_cell.length_a   1.000
_cell.length_b   1.000
_cell.length_c   1.000
_cell.angle_alpha   90.00
_cell.angle_beta   90.00
_cell.angle_gamma   90.00
#
_symmetry.space_group_name_H-M   'P 1'
#
loop_
_entity.id
_entity.type
_entity.pdbx_description
1 polymer ?
#
loop_
_entity_poly.entity_id
_entity_poly.type
_entity_poly.pdbx_seq_one_letter_code
_entity_poly.pdbx_strand_id
1 'polypeptide(L)'
;MENLLGVINIRNLLKPVKGRKMGYDGKYLYIFFQKDSPIDPAKIIALYRKKTKELRFTPDYQLFVFTPGLAETEILKQALLLLKMLAE
;
A
#
# COMPACT_ATOMS: atom_id res chain seq x y z
N MET A 1 17.17 7.06 13.49
CA MET A 1 17.87 6.31 12.41
C MET A 1 16.99 5.21 11.81
N GLU A 2 16.06 4.61 12.56
CA GLU A 2 15.15 3.55 12.10
C GLU A 2 14.26 3.93 10.91
N ASN A 3 13.83 5.19 10.80
CA ASN A 3 12.90 5.62 9.74
C ASN A 3 13.50 5.57 8.32
N LEU A 4 14.80 5.86 8.15
CA LEU A 4 15.40 5.89 6.81
C LEU A 4 15.52 4.48 6.22
N LEU A 5 15.97 3.50 7.02
CA LEU A 5 16.03 2.10 6.59
C LEU A 5 14.64 1.55 6.28
N GLY A 6 13.63 1.90 7.10
CA GLY A 6 12.24 1.56 6.84
C GLY A 6 11.75 2.10 5.48
N VAL A 7 12.02 3.38 5.20
CA VAL A 7 11.66 4.01 3.92
C VAL A 7 12.40 3.38 2.74
N ILE A 8 13.69 3.03 2.89
CA ILE A 8 14.45 2.32 1.85
C ILE A 8 13.84 0.95 1.56
N ASN A 9 13.46 0.21 2.61
CA ASN A 9 12.84 -1.10 2.46
C ASN A 9 11.49 -1.01 1.73
N ILE A 10 10.64 -0.06 2.13
CA ILE A 10 9.38 0.25 1.43
C ILE A 10 9.65 0.57 -0.05
N ARG A 11 10.64 1.40 -0.35
CA ARG A 11 11.00 1.74 -1.73
C ARG A 11 11.45 0.51 -2.53
N ASN A 12 12.17 -0.42 -1.92
CA ASN A 12 12.56 -1.66 -2.58
C ASN A 12 11.38 -2.59 -2.83
N LEU A 13 10.45 -2.71 -1.88
CA LEU A 13 9.22 -3.50 -2.03
C LEU A 13 8.21 -2.87 -3.02
N LEU A 14 8.26 -1.56 -3.24
CA LEU A 14 7.44 -0.89 -4.26
C LEU A 14 7.86 -1.24 -5.69
N LYS A 15 9.15 -1.55 -5.93
CA LYS A 15 9.67 -1.85 -7.28
C LYS A 15 8.97 -3.05 -7.96
N PRO A 16 8.86 -4.25 -7.34
CA PRO A 16 8.25 -5.41 -7.98
C PRO A 16 6.77 -5.21 -8.29
N VAL A 17 6.04 -4.46 -7.45
CA VAL A 17 4.63 -4.13 -7.68
C VAL A 17 4.44 -2.96 -8.67
N LYS A 18 5.54 -2.41 -9.22
CA LYS A 18 5.59 -1.19 -10.03
C LYS A 18 4.82 -0.04 -9.36
N GLY A 19 5.09 0.21 -8.09
CA GLY A 19 4.58 1.37 -7.36
C GLY A 19 5.41 2.63 -7.63
N ARG A 20 4.76 3.73 -8.01
CA ARG A 20 5.38 5.07 -8.21
C ARG A 20 5.46 5.87 -6.93
N LYS A 21 4.42 5.77 -6.10
CA LYS A 21 4.28 6.54 -4.86
C LYS A 21 3.56 5.70 -3.83
N MET A 22 3.96 5.85 -2.58
CA MET A 22 3.21 5.40 -1.42
C MET A 22 3.14 6.54 -0.41
N GLY A 23 2.04 6.64 0.33
CA GLY A 23 1.89 7.65 1.36
C GLY A 23 0.72 7.41 2.28
N TYR A 24 0.63 8.27 3.29
CA TYR A 24 -0.45 8.32 4.27
C TYR A 24 -0.90 9.77 4.42
N ASP A 25 -2.20 10.02 4.43
CA ASP A 25 -2.80 11.37 4.54
C ASP A 25 -3.53 11.61 5.87
N GLY A 26 -3.39 10.70 6.84
CA GLY A 26 -4.12 10.73 8.12
C GLY A 26 -5.41 9.90 8.11
N LYS A 27 -5.91 9.51 6.93
CA LYS A 27 -7.13 8.71 6.77
C LYS A 27 -6.90 7.45 5.94
N TYR A 28 -6.15 7.57 4.85
CA TYR A 28 -5.88 6.52 3.89
C TYR A 28 -4.39 6.28 3.75
N LEU A 29 -4.02 5.00 3.77
CA LEU A 29 -2.77 4.55 3.20
C LEU A 29 -2.98 4.31 1.71
N TYR A 30 -2.13 4.88 0.86
CA TYR A 30 -2.32 4.82 -0.58
C TYR A 30 -1.06 4.42 -1.35
N ILE A 31 -1.25 3.75 -2.48
CA ILE A 31 -0.21 3.38 -3.44
C ILE A 31 -0.67 3.75 -4.84
N PHE A 32 0.20 4.43 -5.60
CA PHE A 32 -0.03 4.73 -7.01
C PHE A 32 0.82 3.79 -7.84
N PHE A 33 0.21 3.02 -8.73
CA PHE A 33 0.91 2.06 -9.57
C PHE A 33 1.23 2.62 -10.95
N GLN A 34 2.18 2.00 -11.64
CA GLN A 34 2.35 2.19 -13.07
C GLN A 34 1.22 1.48 -13.83
N LYS A 35 0.93 1.96 -15.04
CA LYS A 35 -0.10 1.39 -15.92
C LYS A 35 0.12 -0.10 -16.23
N ASP A 36 1.39 -0.50 -16.30
CA ASP A 36 1.84 -1.86 -16.60
C ASP A 36 2.15 -2.68 -15.32
N SER A 37 1.62 -2.27 -14.17
CA SER A 37 1.78 -2.99 -12.90
C SER A 37 1.29 -4.43 -13.03
N PRO A 38 2.05 -5.42 -12.49
CA PRO A 38 1.65 -6.82 -12.51
C PRO A 38 0.53 -7.14 -11.50
N ILE A 39 0.07 -6.16 -10.73
CA ILE A 39 -0.95 -6.37 -9.70
C ILE A 39 -2.32 -6.52 -10.35
N ASP A 40 -2.92 -7.70 -10.16
CA ASP A 40 -4.30 -7.97 -10.55
C ASP A 40 -5.28 -7.29 -9.56
N PRO A 41 -6.15 -6.37 -10.02
CA PRO A 41 -7.17 -5.75 -9.18
C PRO A 41 -8.10 -6.75 -8.48
N ALA A 42 -8.38 -7.92 -9.11
CA ALA A 42 -9.22 -8.94 -8.51
C ALA A 42 -8.58 -9.56 -7.25
N LYS A 43 -7.25 -9.77 -7.27
CA LYS A 43 -6.50 -10.21 -6.08
C LYS A 43 -6.60 -9.20 -4.94
N ILE A 44 -6.50 -7.90 -5.24
CA ILE A 44 -6.65 -6.83 -4.24
C ILE A 44 -8.02 -6.92 -3.54
N ILE A 45 -9.10 -7.03 -4.33
CA ILE A 45 -10.47 -7.11 -3.81
C ILE A 45 -10.66 -8.35 -2.92
N ALA A 46 -10.10 -9.49 -3.34
CA ALA A 46 -10.18 -10.75 -2.58
C ALA A 46 -9.45 -10.69 -1.23
N LEU A 47 -8.25 -10.07 -1.19
CA LEU A 47 -7.46 -9.91 0.04
C LEU A 47 -8.20 -9.08 1.09
N TYR A 48 -8.96 -8.06 0.67
CA TYR A 48 -9.60 -7.11 1.57
C TYR A 48 -11.02 -7.49 1.99
N ARG A 49 -11.77 -8.23 1.16
CA ARG A 49 -13.08 -8.79 1.56
C ARG A 49 -13.01 -9.62 2.84
N LYS A 50 -11.86 -10.22 3.14
CA LYS A 50 -11.65 -11.01 4.37
C LYS A 50 -11.42 -10.18 5.64
N LYS A 51 -11.13 -8.88 5.54
CA LYS A 51 -10.64 -8.05 6.68
C LYS A 51 -11.51 -6.84 7.03
N THR A 52 -12.74 -6.74 6.50
CA THR A 52 -13.72 -5.63 6.77
C THR A 52 -13.17 -4.20 6.64
N LYS A 53 -12.02 -4.01 5.98
CA LYS A 53 -11.43 -2.70 5.73
C LYS A 53 -11.97 -2.13 4.42
N GLU A 54 -12.38 -0.87 4.43
CA GLU A 54 -12.76 -0.18 3.22
C GLU A 54 -11.57 -0.02 2.28
N LEU A 55 -11.77 -0.49 1.04
CA LEU A 55 -10.78 -0.45 -0.02
C LEU A 55 -11.37 0.25 -1.23
N ARG A 56 -10.60 1.17 -1.81
CA ARG A 56 -10.94 1.85 -3.06
C ARG A 56 -9.80 1.67 -4.04
N PHE A 57 -10.08 1.01 -5.16
CA PHE A 57 -9.20 1.02 -6.33
C PHE A 57 -9.83 1.91 -7.40
N THR A 58 -9.03 2.80 -7.99
CA THR A 58 -9.50 3.77 -8.98
C THR A 58 -9.02 3.41 -10.38
N PRO A 59 -9.72 3.85 -11.45
CA PRO A 59 -9.34 3.55 -12.84
C PRO A 59 -7.94 4.07 -13.24
N ASP A 60 -7.42 5.07 -12.53
CA ASP A 60 -6.09 5.65 -12.71
C ASP A 60 -4.99 4.95 -11.88
N TYR A 61 -5.18 3.66 -11.58
CA TYR A 61 -4.20 2.78 -10.96
C TYR A 61 -3.78 3.22 -9.55
N GLN A 62 -4.72 3.76 -8.77
CA GLN A 62 -4.48 4.11 -7.37
C GLN A 62 -5.25 3.17 -6.45
N LEU A 63 -4.57 2.69 -5.41
CA LEU A 63 -5.15 1.94 -4.32
C LEU A 63 -5.18 2.81 -3.07
N PHE A 64 -6.35 2.91 -2.45
CA PHE A 64 -6.56 3.52 -1.15
C PHE A 64 -7.10 2.48 -0.18
N VAL A 65 -6.48 2.42 1.00
CA VAL A 65 -6.87 1.57 2.11
C VAL A 65 -7.24 2.46 3.28
N PHE A 66 -8.47 2.35 3.76
CA PHE A 66 -8.91 3.12 4.92
C PHE A 66 -8.22 2.62 6.19
N THR A 67 -7.40 3.49 6.80
CA THR A 67 -6.67 3.25 8.05
C THR A 67 -6.52 4.59 8.80
N PRO A 68 -7.62 5.13 9.36
CA PRO A 68 -7.57 6.42 10.05
C PRO A 68 -6.81 6.32 11.37
N GLY A 69 -6.18 7.42 11.78
CA GLY A 69 -5.62 7.57 13.13
C GLY A 69 -4.40 6.72 13.45
N LEU A 70 -3.59 6.35 12.45
CA LEU A 70 -2.33 5.65 12.69
C LEU A 70 -1.34 6.58 13.39
N ALA A 71 -0.68 6.08 14.43
CA ALA A 71 0.48 6.76 14.99
C ALA A 71 1.65 6.75 14.01
N GLU A 72 2.58 7.70 14.11
CA GLU A 72 3.71 7.83 13.17
C GLU A 72 4.53 6.53 13.05
N THR A 73 4.77 5.87 14.18
CA THR A 73 5.49 4.58 14.27
C THR A 73 4.74 3.43 13.59
N GLU A 74 3.42 3.52 13.44
CA GLU A 74 2.59 2.49 12.83
C GLU A 74 2.50 2.64 11.32
N ILE A 75 2.70 3.85 10.77
CA ILE A 75 2.59 4.12 9.33
C ILE A 75 3.53 3.20 8.54
N LEU A 76 4.82 3.17 8.90
CA LEU A 76 5.81 2.34 8.21
C LEU A 76 5.48 0.84 8.35
N LYS A 77 5.00 0.41 9.52
CA LYS A 77 4.59 -0.98 9.76
C LYS A 77 3.41 -1.39 8.89
N GLN A 78 2.36 -0.56 8.82
CA GLN A 78 1.20 -0.82 7.98
C GLN A 78 1.56 -0.76 6.49
N ALA A 79 2.45 0.15 6.10
CA ALA A 79 2.96 0.22 4.75
C ALA A 79 3.68 -1.06 4.31
N LEU A 80 4.56 -1.59 5.17
CA LEU A 80 5.26 -2.85 4.91
C LEU A 80 4.29 -4.03 4.82
N LEU A 81 3.29 -4.11 5.72
CA LEU A 81 2.27 -5.16 5.67
C LEU A 81 1.48 -5.11 4.37
N LEU A 82 1.05 -3.93 3.94
CA LEU A 82 0.36 -3.75 2.67
C LEU A 82 1.20 -4.24 1.48
N LEU A 83 2.46 -3.80 1.40
CA LEU A 83 3.32 -4.18 0.28
C LEU A 83 3.61 -5.68 0.25
N LYS A 84 3.79 -6.32 1.41
CA LYS A 84 3.96 -7.77 1.48
C LYS A 84 2.73 -8.53 0.97
N MET A 85 1.53 -8.11 1.37
CA MET A 85 0.28 -8.71 0.89
C MET A 85 0.08 -8.55 -0.62
N LEU A 86 0.63 -7.50 -1.22
CA LEU A 86 0.54 -7.25 -2.66
C LEU A 86 1.62 -7.99 -3.48
N ALA A 87 2.72 -8.37 -2.84
CA ALA A 87 3.85 -9.04 -3.50
C ALA A 87 3.74 -10.58 -3.51
N GLU A 88 2.76 -11.15 -2.80
CA GLU A 88 2.38 -12.58 -2.80
C GLU A 88 1.41 -12.92 -3.95
#